data_AF-A0A1R0R924-F1
#
_entry.id   AF-A0A1R0R924-F1
#
_cell.length_a   1.000
_cell.length_b   1.000
_cell.length_c   1.000
_cell.angle_alpha   90.00
_cell.angle_beta   90.00
_cell.angle_gamma   90.00
#
_symmetry.space_group_name_H-M   'P 1'
#
loop_
_entity.id
_entity.type
_entity.pdbx_description
1 polymer ?
#
loop_
_entity_poly.entity_id
_entity_poly.type
_entity_poly.pdbx_seq_one_letter_code
_entity_poly.pdbx_strand_id
1 'polypeptide(L)'
;VLHTGRSESGRFIRQVGVDGNDYSLVETDSCAALRWDLLSVWANAGKDENEFYNLVQAFTTQAFALDMLRIGFNGKSRAKTTDPEANPNGEDVNIGWHERMKTLLGGNQIMTDPVVLDAAGDYKSLDAMASDLINAKIPAQFRNDPRLVVLVGADLVAAEQYRLYQAADRPTEKIAAQLLGNTIAGRPAIIPPFMPGKRMVVTPLKNLHIYTQRNTRMRKAEFVEDRKQFENKY
;
A
#
# COMPACT_ATOMS: atom_id res chain seq x y z
N VAL A 1 -13.56 12.30 -19.10
CA VAL A 1 -14.61 12.23 -20.14
C VAL A 1 -15.64 13.31 -19.88
N LEU A 2 -16.10 14.01 -20.92
CA LEU A 2 -16.99 15.16 -20.80
C LEU A 2 -18.44 14.74 -20.50
N HIS A 3 -19.01 15.30 -19.43
CA HIS A 3 -20.41 15.10 -19.01
C HIS A 3 -21.29 16.32 -19.26
N THR A 4 -20.71 17.39 -19.82
CA THR A 4 -21.38 18.67 -20.06
C THR A 4 -21.25 19.04 -21.51
N GLY A 5 -22.35 19.37 -22.17
CA GLY A 5 -22.37 19.76 -23.57
C GLY A 5 -23.70 20.41 -23.93
N ARG A 6 -23.89 20.67 -25.22
CA ARG A 6 -25.15 21.19 -25.77
C ARG A 6 -25.68 20.17 -26.77
N SER A 7 -27.00 20.08 -26.89
CA SER A 7 -27.68 19.33 -27.95
C SER A 7 -28.81 20.21 -28.49
N GLU A 8 -28.97 20.23 -29.82
CA GLU A 8 -29.97 21.04 -30.50
C GLU A 8 -31.39 20.50 -30.26
N SER A 9 -31.52 19.18 -30.15
CA SER A 9 -32.79 18.46 -30.02
C SER A 9 -33.10 17.98 -28.59
N GLY A 10 -32.34 18.42 -27.57
CA GLY A 10 -32.58 18.03 -26.18
C GLY A 10 -31.47 18.38 -25.20
N ARG A 11 -31.46 17.71 -24.04
CA ARG A 11 -30.35 17.85 -23.08
C ARG A 11 -29.17 17.00 -23.53
N PHE A 12 -27.96 17.53 -23.39
CA PHE A 12 -26.76 16.69 -23.45
C PHE A 12 -26.80 15.73 -22.27
N ILE A 13 -27.04 14.45 -22.54
CA ILE A 13 -27.12 13.40 -21.53
C ILE A 13 -26.00 12.42 -21.82
N ARG A 14 -25.17 12.18 -20.81
CA ARG A 14 -24.25 11.05 -20.79
C ARG A 14 -24.66 10.13 -19.65
N GLN A 15 -24.94 8.88 -19.97
CA GLN A 15 -25.24 7.87 -18.96
C GLN A 15 -24.01 7.63 -18.11
N VAL A 16 -24.19 7.62 -16.79
CA VAL A 16 -23.15 7.20 -15.86
C VAL A 16 -23.21 5.68 -15.79
N GLY A 17 -22.20 5.03 -16.36
CA GLY A 17 -22.03 3.59 -16.19
C GLY A 17 -21.61 3.29 -14.75
N VAL A 18 -22.29 2.34 -14.11
CA VAL A 18 -21.94 1.84 -12.78
C VAL A 18 -21.59 0.36 -12.89
N ASP A 19 -20.83 -0.02 -13.93
CA ASP A 19 -20.24 -1.36 -13.99
C ASP A 19 -19.29 -1.49 -12.79
N GLY A 20 -19.77 -2.21 -11.79
CA GLY A 20 -19.12 -2.37 -10.51
C GLY A 20 -18.11 -3.49 -10.54
N ASN A 21 -17.12 -3.39 -9.66
CA ASN A 21 -16.20 -4.47 -9.38
C ASN A 21 -16.82 -5.41 -8.34
N ASP A 22 -16.80 -6.72 -8.59
CA ASP A 22 -17.23 -7.71 -7.60
C ASP A 22 -16.23 -7.80 -6.44
N TYR A 23 -16.75 -7.96 -5.22
CA TYR A 23 -15.95 -8.14 -4.02
C TYR A 23 -16.59 -9.18 -3.09
N SER A 24 -15.75 -9.86 -2.32
CA SER A 24 -16.17 -10.83 -1.31
C SER A 24 -15.42 -10.56 -0.01
N LEU A 25 -16.15 -10.50 1.10
CA LEU A 25 -15.57 -10.32 2.43
C LEU A 25 -15.30 -11.69 3.06
N VAL A 26 -14.28 -11.79 3.90
CA VAL A 26 -14.12 -12.88 4.87
C VAL A 26 -13.75 -12.30 6.21
N GLU A 27 -14.04 -13.10 7.23
CA GLU A 27 -13.48 -12.96 8.54
C GLU A 27 -11.94 -12.97 8.51
N THR A 28 -11.34 -12.12 9.32
CA THR A 28 -9.89 -12.03 9.52
C THR A 28 -9.70 -11.49 10.93
N ASP A 29 -9.08 -12.29 11.78
CA ASP A 29 -8.85 -11.93 13.18
C ASP A 29 -7.46 -11.33 13.35
N SER A 30 -7.36 -10.27 14.16
CA SER A 30 -6.08 -9.69 14.58
C SER A 30 -5.99 -9.76 16.11
N CYS A 31 -4.90 -10.31 16.63
CA CYS A 31 -4.69 -10.41 18.07
C CYS A 31 -3.25 -10.06 18.43
N ALA A 32 -3.09 -9.11 19.34
CA ALA A 32 -1.81 -8.84 20.00
C ALA A 32 -1.91 -9.32 21.45
N ALA A 33 -0.94 -10.12 21.89
CA ALA A 33 -0.89 -10.64 23.25
C ALA A 33 0.40 -10.19 23.95
N LEU A 34 0.28 -9.81 25.22
CA LEU A 34 1.39 -9.45 26.09
C LEU A 34 1.37 -10.33 27.33
N ARG A 35 2.44 -11.11 27.55
CA ARG A 35 2.54 -11.96 28.74
C ARG A 35 2.54 -11.12 30.03
N TRP A 36 1.98 -11.68 31.11
CA TRP A 36 1.82 -10.95 32.37
C TRP A 36 3.13 -10.57 33.04
N ASP A 37 4.17 -11.40 32.92
CA ASP A 37 5.51 -11.08 33.41
C ASP A 37 6.05 -9.79 32.76
N LEU A 38 5.97 -9.71 31.44
CA LEU A 38 6.38 -8.53 30.69
C LEU A 38 5.47 -7.33 30.99
N LEU A 39 4.17 -7.56 31.11
CA LEU A 39 3.19 -6.55 31.50
C LEU A 39 3.53 -5.95 32.87
N SER A 40 3.85 -6.78 33.86
CA SER A 40 4.21 -6.32 35.21
C SER A 40 5.50 -5.52 35.23
N VAL A 41 6.53 -5.93 34.46
CA VAL A 41 7.77 -5.15 34.34
C VAL A 41 7.48 -3.77 33.72
N TRP A 42 6.69 -3.73 32.66
CA TRP A 42 6.41 -2.49 31.94
C TRP A 42 5.44 -1.56 32.66
N ALA A 43 4.44 -2.09 33.36
CA ALA A 43 3.51 -1.30 34.17
C ALA A 43 4.23 -0.53 35.29
N ASN A 44 5.34 -1.06 35.80
CA ASN A 44 6.16 -0.42 36.83
C ASN A 44 7.28 0.48 36.27
N ALA A 45 7.44 0.57 34.95
CA ALA A 45 8.46 1.40 34.31
C ALA A 45 7.94 2.76 33.80
N GLY A 46 6.60 2.97 33.81
CA GLY A 46 5.95 4.21 33.39
C GLY A 46 5.96 5.29 34.47
N LYS A 47 5.69 6.53 34.07
CA LYS A 47 5.58 7.66 35.02
C LYS A 47 4.15 7.81 35.58
N ASP A 48 3.16 7.47 34.77
CA ASP A 48 1.73 7.53 35.11
C ASP A 48 1.05 6.16 34.94
N GLU A 49 0.04 5.87 35.77
CA GLU A 49 -0.66 4.56 35.78
C GLU A 49 -1.29 4.16 34.42
N ASN A 50 -1.68 5.14 33.59
CA ASN A 50 -2.35 4.90 32.30
C ASN A 50 -1.44 5.03 31.07
N GLU A 51 -0.22 5.54 31.22
CA GLU A 51 0.71 5.77 30.11
C GLU A 51 0.98 4.47 29.34
N PHE A 52 1.20 3.40 30.10
CA PHE A 52 1.49 2.08 29.58
C PHE A 52 0.34 1.52 28.71
N TYR A 53 -0.88 1.53 29.21
CA TYR A 53 -2.05 1.01 28.49
C TYR A 53 -2.28 1.78 27.19
N ASN A 54 -2.09 3.10 27.20
CA ASN A 54 -2.20 3.94 26.01
C ASN A 54 -1.14 3.57 24.96
N LEU A 55 0.11 3.36 25.38
CA LEU A 55 1.19 2.95 24.48
C LEU A 55 0.95 1.58 23.87
N VAL A 56 0.53 0.58 24.65
CA VAL A 56 0.20 -0.77 24.13
C VAL A 56 -0.96 -0.71 23.14
N GLN A 57 -2.01 0.06 23.44
CA GLN A 57 -3.14 0.22 22.52
C GLN A 57 -2.74 0.94 21.23
N ALA A 58 -1.91 1.99 21.32
CA ALA A 58 -1.40 2.72 20.17
C ALA A 58 -0.54 1.80 19.29
N PHE A 59 0.40 1.08 19.90
CA PHE A 59 1.23 0.08 19.22
C PHE A 59 0.38 -0.98 18.53
N THR A 60 -0.58 -1.58 19.24
CA THR A 60 -1.45 -2.63 18.69
C THR A 60 -2.25 -2.12 17.49
N THR A 61 -2.82 -0.92 17.61
CA THR A 61 -3.61 -0.30 16.54
C THR A 61 -2.74 0.02 15.32
N GLN A 62 -1.51 0.50 15.55
CA GLN A 62 -0.55 0.75 14.48
C GLN A 62 -0.09 -0.55 13.81
N ALA A 63 0.18 -1.61 14.59
CA ALA A 63 0.56 -2.92 14.07
C ALA A 63 -0.53 -3.47 13.14
N PHE A 64 -1.80 -3.45 13.57
CA PHE A 64 -2.90 -3.93 12.74
C PHE A 64 -3.07 -3.09 11.46
N ALA A 65 -2.90 -1.76 11.54
CA ALA A 65 -2.93 -0.91 10.35
C ALA A 65 -1.77 -1.22 9.38
N LEU A 66 -0.57 -1.50 9.91
CA LEU A 66 0.58 -1.90 9.11
C LEU A 66 0.37 -3.27 8.45
N ASP A 67 -0.25 -4.22 9.16
CA ASP A 67 -0.58 -5.53 8.59
C ASP A 67 -1.63 -5.42 7.48
N MET A 68 -2.63 -4.55 7.63
CA MET A 68 -3.57 -4.24 6.55
C MET A 68 -2.87 -3.72 5.29
N LEU A 69 -1.86 -2.86 5.42
CA LEU A 69 -1.05 -2.40 4.30
C LEU A 69 -0.18 -3.53 3.74
N ARG A 70 0.44 -4.33 4.61
CA ARG A 70 1.29 -5.47 4.24
C ARG A 70 0.53 -6.47 3.38
N ILE A 71 -0.63 -6.90 3.84
CA ILE A 71 -1.54 -7.79 3.12
C ILE A 71 -2.07 -7.09 1.86
N GLY A 72 -2.41 -5.80 1.95
CA GLY A 72 -2.87 -5.01 0.80
C GLY A 72 -1.89 -5.04 -0.38
N PHE A 73 -0.58 -4.96 -0.13
CA PHE A 73 0.43 -4.98 -1.19
C PHE A 73 0.92 -6.38 -1.59
N ASN A 74 0.89 -7.36 -0.68
CA ASN A 74 1.53 -8.67 -0.86
C ASN A 74 0.56 -9.85 -0.94
N GLY A 75 -0.68 -9.68 -0.49
CA GLY A 75 -1.70 -10.73 -0.45
C GLY A 75 -1.97 -11.36 -1.81
N LYS A 76 -2.02 -12.70 -1.85
CA LYS A 76 -2.19 -13.51 -3.07
C LYS A 76 -3.42 -14.39 -3.02
N SER A 77 -3.66 -15.02 -1.88
CA SER A 77 -4.74 -15.99 -1.70
C SER A 77 -5.46 -15.77 -0.38
N ARG A 78 -6.52 -16.54 -0.18
CA ARG A 78 -7.33 -16.53 1.03
C ARG A 78 -7.43 -17.96 1.53
N ALA A 79 -6.45 -18.35 2.35
CA ALA A 79 -6.40 -19.66 2.97
C ALA A 79 -7.44 -19.76 4.11
N LYS A 80 -7.90 -20.98 4.41
CA LYS A 80 -8.77 -21.22 5.58
C LYS A 80 -8.01 -21.09 6.90
N THR A 81 -6.72 -21.41 6.88
CA THR A 81 -5.79 -21.30 8.00
C THR A 81 -4.49 -20.76 7.44
N THR A 82 -4.02 -19.65 8.00
CA THR A 82 -2.86 -18.92 7.50
C THR A 82 -1.59 -19.36 8.22
N ASP A 83 -0.47 -19.36 7.49
CA ASP A 83 0.85 -19.72 8.00
C ASP A 83 1.80 -18.50 7.90
N PRO A 84 2.06 -17.80 9.02
CA PRO A 84 2.93 -16.62 9.01
C PRO A 84 4.43 -16.95 8.83
N GLU A 85 4.86 -18.20 9.03
CA GLU A 85 6.25 -18.60 8.77
C GLU A 85 6.47 -18.82 7.28
N ALA A 86 5.54 -19.52 6.62
CA ALA A 86 5.57 -19.72 5.17
C ALA A 86 5.21 -18.45 4.38
N ASN A 87 4.36 -17.59 4.94
CA ASN A 87 3.85 -16.36 4.31
C ASN A 87 4.08 -15.14 5.22
N PRO A 88 5.34 -14.69 5.38
CA PRO A 88 5.70 -13.63 6.32
C PRO A 88 5.11 -12.25 5.99
N ASN A 89 4.62 -12.05 4.76
CA ASN A 89 3.92 -10.84 4.35
C ASN A 89 2.38 -10.97 4.38
N GLY A 90 1.85 -12.07 4.92
CA GLY A 90 0.42 -12.35 4.89
C GLY A 90 -0.08 -12.66 3.48
N GLU A 91 0.75 -13.29 2.65
CA GLU A 91 0.43 -13.65 1.27
C GLU A 91 -0.81 -14.55 1.17
N ASP A 92 -1.13 -15.31 2.22
CA ASP A 92 -2.25 -16.25 2.27
C ASP A 92 -3.48 -15.74 3.05
N VAL A 93 -3.41 -14.54 3.63
CA VAL A 93 -4.48 -13.95 4.45
C VAL A 93 -5.63 -13.45 3.57
N ASN A 94 -5.32 -12.67 2.54
CA ASN A 94 -6.32 -12.16 1.61
C ASN A 94 -5.73 -11.83 0.24
N ILE A 95 -6.59 -11.56 -0.74
CA ILE A 95 -6.16 -11.09 -2.07
C ILE A 95 -5.86 -9.59 -1.98
N GLY A 96 -4.61 -9.20 -2.21
CA GLY A 96 -4.14 -7.82 -2.18
C GLY A 96 -4.47 -7.04 -3.46
N TRP A 97 -4.21 -5.73 -3.44
CA TRP A 97 -4.47 -4.83 -4.57
C TRP A 97 -3.71 -5.26 -5.82
N HIS A 98 -2.41 -5.56 -5.71
CA HIS A 98 -1.61 -5.96 -6.87
C HIS A 98 -2.09 -7.28 -7.49
N GLU A 99 -2.41 -8.27 -6.67
CA GLU A 99 -2.90 -9.56 -7.18
C GLU A 99 -4.27 -9.40 -7.84
N ARG A 100 -5.16 -8.60 -7.24
CA ARG A 100 -6.46 -8.26 -7.85
C ARG A 100 -6.29 -7.61 -9.22
N MET A 101 -5.32 -6.73 -9.39
CA MET A 101 -5.09 -6.06 -10.69
C MET A 101 -4.53 -7.00 -11.77
N LYS A 102 -3.92 -8.14 -11.41
CA LYS A 102 -3.48 -9.14 -12.39
C LYS A 102 -4.64 -9.87 -13.05
N THR A 103 -5.72 -10.10 -12.31
CA THR A 103 -6.89 -10.85 -12.81
C THR A 103 -7.94 -9.91 -13.38
N LEU A 104 -8.04 -8.69 -12.85
CA LEU A 104 -8.98 -7.68 -13.32
C LEU A 104 -8.69 -7.28 -14.78
N LEU A 105 -9.74 -7.28 -15.62
CA LEU A 105 -9.66 -6.93 -17.04
C LEU A 105 -8.55 -7.69 -17.80
N GLY A 106 -8.30 -8.96 -17.44
CA GLY A 106 -7.27 -9.79 -18.04
C GLY A 106 -5.84 -9.30 -17.78
N GLY A 107 -5.62 -8.54 -16.70
CA GLY A 107 -4.30 -8.02 -16.33
C GLY A 107 -3.86 -6.81 -17.17
N ASN A 108 -4.76 -6.21 -17.94
CA ASN A 108 -4.42 -5.12 -18.87
C ASN A 108 -3.77 -3.91 -18.17
N GLN A 109 -4.01 -3.71 -16.87
CA GLN A 109 -3.45 -2.59 -16.10
C GLN A 109 -2.06 -2.88 -15.50
N ILE A 110 -1.49 -4.05 -15.75
CA ILE A 110 -0.16 -4.44 -15.31
C ILE A 110 0.77 -4.59 -16.52
N MET A 111 2.03 -4.20 -16.35
CA MET A 111 3.13 -4.58 -17.24
C MET A 111 3.82 -5.78 -16.63
N THR A 112 3.81 -6.91 -17.33
CA THR A 112 4.39 -8.17 -16.86
C THR A 112 5.77 -8.45 -17.45
N ASP A 113 6.14 -7.74 -18.52
CA ASP A 113 7.44 -7.90 -19.16
C ASP A 113 8.55 -7.52 -18.18
N PRO A 114 9.63 -8.33 -18.09
CA PRO A 114 10.80 -7.95 -17.31
C PRO A 114 11.37 -6.64 -17.87
N VAL A 115 11.62 -5.68 -16.98
CA VAL A 115 12.22 -4.38 -17.32
C VAL A 115 13.49 -4.18 -16.52
N VAL A 116 14.50 -3.57 -17.16
CA VAL A 116 15.79 -3.25 -16.56
C VAL A 116 15.91 -1.74 -16.39
N LEU A 117 16.09 -1.30 -15.13
CA LEU A 117 16.43 0.08 -14.78
C LEU A 117 17.95 0.23 -14.76
N ASP A 118 18.51 0.78 -15.84
CA ASP A 118 19.95 1.03 -15.97
C ASP A 118 20.21 2.06 -17.09
N ALA A 119 21.41 2.63 -17.17
CA ALA A 119 21.83 3.54 -18.22
C ALA A 119 21.70 2.93 -19.64
N ALA A 120 21.92 1.61 -19.76
CA ALA A 120 21.76 0.82 -20.98
C ALA A 120 20.52 -0.10 -20.94
N GLY A 121 19.70 -0.02 -19.89
CA GLY A 121 18.48 -0.81 -19.73
C GLY A 121 17.28 -0.22 -20.49
N ASP A 122 16.11 -0.81 -20.27
CA ASP A 122 14.84 -0.34 -20.86
C ASP A 122 14.48 1.07 -20.39
N TYR A 123 14.77 1.37 -19.11
CA TYR A 123 14.55 2.70 -18.54
C TYR A 123 15.82 3.27 -17.95
N LYS A 124 16.11 4.52 -18.30
CA LYS A 124 17.29 5.26 -17.81
C LYS A 124 17.09 5.91 -16.45
N SER A 125 15.84 6.08 -16.00
CA SER A 125 15.49 6.68 -14.72
C SER A 125 14.10 6.25 -14.27
N LEU A 126 13.80 6.48 -12.98
CA LEU A 126 12.46 6.26 -12.44
C LEU A 126 11.40 7.17 -13.10
N ASP A 127 11.77 8.38 -13.49
CA ASP A 127 10.89 9.30 -14.22
C ASP A 127 10.47 8.75 -15.58
N ALA A 128 11.41 8.15 -16.32
CA ALA A 128 11.13 7.53 -17.60
C ALA A 128 10.16 6.36 -17.43
N MET A 129 10.41 5.50 -16.43
CA MET A 129 9.56 4.35 -16.13
C MET A 129 8.15 4.76 -15.71
N ALA A 130 8.01 5.76 -14.83
CA ALA A 130 6.71 6.25 -14.39
C ALA A 130 5.94 6.93 -15.53
N SER A 131 6.63 7.69 -16.38
CA SER A 131 6.02 8.34 -17.54
C SER A 131 5.50 7.32 -18.55
N ASP A 132 6.25 6.26 -18.82
CA ASP A 132 5.77 5.19 -19.71
C ASP A 132 4.57 4.47 -19.11
N LEU A 133 4.62 4.10 -17.82
CA LEU A 133 3.50 3.47 -17.12
C LEU A 133 2.22 4.31 -17.19
N ILE A 134 2.31 5.63 -17.00
CA ILE A 134 1.18 6.56 -17.13
C ILE A 134 0.64 6.57 -18.56
N ASN A 135 1.52 6.67 -19.56
CA ASN A 135 1.12 6.77 -20.96
C ASN A 135 0.52 5.46 -21.49
N ALA A 136 1.06 4.31 -21.08
CA ALA A 136 0.63 3.01 -21.53
C ALA A 136 -0.62 2.50 -20.82
N LYS A 137 -0.74 2.68 -19.49
CA LYS A 137 -1.77 2.00 -18.68
C LYS A 137 -2.87 2.92 -18.14
N ILE A 138 -2.62 4.22 -17.99
CA ILE A 138 -3.66 5.16 -17.54
C ILE A 138 -4.44 5.69 -18.75
N PRO A 139 -5.78 5.59 -18.76
CA PRO A 139 -6.59 6.16 -19.84
C PRO A 139 -6.32 7.66 -20.01
N ALA A 140 -6.24 8.13 -21.26
CA ALA A 140 -5.81 9.50 -21.60
C ALA A 140 -6.51 10.60 -20.78
N GLN A 141 -7.81 10.42 -20.52
CA GLN A 141 -8.64 11.33 -19.73
C GLN A 141 -8.24 11.49 -18.25
N PHE A 142 -7.45 10.57 -17.70
CA PHE A 142 -7.04 10.55 -16.29
C PHE A 142 -5.55 10.81 -16.10
N ARG A 143 -4.73 10.83 -17.18
CA ARG A 143 -3.27 11.01 -17.08
C ARG A 143 -2.85 12.33 -16.44
N ASN A 144 -3.68 13.35 -16.58
CA ASN A 144 -3.45 14.70 -16.04
C ASN A 144 -4.13 14.94 -14.69
N ASP A 145 -4.72 13.92 -14.07
CA ASP A 145 -5.35 14.06 -12.76
C ASP A 145 -4.29 14.42 -11.71
N PRO A 146 -4.41 15.57 -10.99
CA PRO A 146 -3.41 16.01 -10.02
C PRO A 146 -3.33 15.10 -8.79
N ARG A 147 -4.29 14.18 -8.62
CA ARG A 147 -4.31 13.22 -7.51
C ARG A 147 -3.49 11.97 -7.79
N LEU A 148 -2.93 11.81 -8.99
CA LEU A 148 -2.03 10.69 -9.29
C LEU A 148 -0.78 10.77 -8.43
N VAL A 149 -0.48 9.65 -7.77
CA VAL A 149 0.71 9.45 -6.94
C VAL A 149 1.47 8.25 -7.49
N VAL A 150 2.80 8.33 -7.46
CA VAL A 150 3.70 7.23 -7.78
C VAL A 150 4.04 6.50 -6.49
N LEU A 151 3.60 5.25 -6.37
CA LEU A 151 4.02 4.34 -5.31
C LEU A 151 5.19 3.52 -5.83
N VAL A 152 6.33 3.58 -5.16
CA VAL A 152 7.56 2.92 -5.62
C VAL A 152 8.18 2.10 -4.50
N GLY A 153 8.68 0.91 -4.85
CA GLY A 153 9.40 0.05 -3.92
C GLY A 153 10.77 0.61 -3.54
N ALA A 154 11.21 0.29 -2.32
CA ALA A 154 12.45 0.85 -1.77
C ALA A 154 13.70 0.49 -2.59
N ASP A 155 13.77 -0.73 -3.15
CA ASP A 155 14.93 -1.17 -3.94
C ASP A 155 15.13 -0.34 -5.21
N LEU A 156 14.03 0.03 -5.89
CA LEU A 156 14.09 0.88 -7.09
C LEU A 156 14.60 2.28 -6.77
N VAL A 157 14.12 2.87 -5.66
CA VAL A 157 14.58 4.19 -5.21
C VAL A 157 16.05 4.13 -4.80
N ALA A 158 16.44 3.11 -4.04
CA ALA A 158 17.82 2.95 -3.60
C ALA A 158 18.78 2.75 -4.78
N ALA A 159 18.40 1.94 -5.78
CA ALA A 159 19.20 1.72 -6.97
C ALA A 159 19.41 3.02 -7.76
N GLU A 160 18.35 3.80 -7.97
CA GLU A 160 18.44 5.07 -8.70
C GLU A 160 19.22 6.13 -7.91
N GLN A 161 19.00 6.23 -6.60
CA GLN A 161 19.80 7.10 -5.73
C GLN A 161 21.28 6.77 -5.81
N TYR A 162 21.63 5.49 -5.71
CA TYR A 162 23.01 5.03 -5.80
C TYR A 162 23.65 5.38 -7.15
N ARG A 163 22.93 5.17 -8.25
CA ARG A 163 23.37 5.54 -9.61
C ARG A 163 23.65 7.04 -9.73
N LEU A 164 22.74 7.87 -9.21
CA LEU A 164 22.91 9.32 -9.22
C LEU A 164 24.06 9.78 -8.33
N TYR A 165 24.25 9.17 -7.17
CA TYR A 165 25.38 9.46 -6.30
C TYR A 165 26.73 9.17 -6.96
N GLN A 166 26.83 8.07 -7.72
CA GLN A 166 28.05 7.74 -8.46
C GLN A 166 28.30 8.70 -9.63
N ALA A 167 27.24 9.17 -10.30
CA ALA A 167 27.35 10.10 -11.42
C ALA A 167 27.52 11.57 -11.00
N ALA A 168 27.33 11.89 -9.72
CA ALA A 168 27.35 13.25 -9.21
C ALA A 168 28.78 13.75 -8.91
N ASP A 169 29.29 14.63 -9.76
CA ASP A 169 30.58 15.29 -9.57
C ASP A 169 30.46 16.56 -8.71
N ARG A 170 29.26 17.17 -8.65
CA ARG A 170 29.04 18.44 -7.95
C ARG A 170 28.21 18.28 -6.67
N PRO A 171 28.46 19.08 -5.60
CA PRO A 171 27.66 19.03 -4.37
C PRO A 171 26.16 19.22 -4.57
N THR A 172 25.74 20.04 -5.55
CA THR A 172 24.34 20.27 -5.89
C THR A 172 23.64 19.04 -6.46
N GLU A 173 24.37 18.20 -7.22
CA GLU A 173 23.85 16.96 -7.80
C GLU A 173 23.67 15.89 -6.72
N LYS A 174 24.54 15.87 -5.71
CA LYS A 174 24.41 15.01 -4.53
C LYS A 174 23.18 15.35 -3.68
N ILE A 175 22.84 16.64 -3.56
CA ILE A 175 21.62 17.09 -2.88
C ILE A 175 20.38 16.69 -3.69
N ALA A 176 20.41 16.82 -5.02
CA ALA A 176 19.30 16.39 -5.87
C ALA A 176 19.04 14.86 -5.75
N ALA A 177 20.11 14.06 -5.66
CA ALA A 177 20.00 12.61 -5.44
C ALA A 177 19.30 12.27 -4.09
N GLN A 178 19.49 13.09 -3.05
CA GLN A 178 18.79 12.91 -1.77
C GLN A 178 17.28 13.21 -1.87
N LEU A 179 16.91 14.18 -2.69
CA LEU A 179 15.52 14.65 -2.83
C LEU A 179 14.67 13.81 -3.79
N LEU A 180 15.27 12.85 -4.51
CA LEU A 180 14.62 12.02 -5.53
C LEU A 180 13.38 11.27 -5.02
N GLY A 181 13.30 10.99 -3.72
CA GLY A 181 12.19 10.26 -3.10
C GLY A 181 10.86 11.03 -3.03
N ASN A 182 10.85 12.34 -3.30
CA ASN A 182 9.67 13.18 -3.10
C ASN A 182 8.79 13.31 -4.37
N THR A 183 9.41 13.30 -5.55
CA THR A 183 8.68 13.44 -6.82
C THR A 183 9.28 12.59 -7.93
N ILE A 184 8.42 11.91 -8.68
CA ILE A 184 8.78 11.11 -9.87
C ILE A 184 7.78 11.46 -10.99
N ALA A 185 8.28 11.75 -12.19
CA ALA A 185 7.51 12.17 -13.37
C ALA A 185 6.56 13.34 -13.08
N GLY A 186 6.99 14.30 -12.25
CA GLY A 186 6.16 15.44 -11.84
C GLY A 186 4.96 15.09 -10.95
N ARG A 187 4.92 13.87 -10.39
CA ARG A 187 3.92 13.41 -9.43
C ARG A 187 4.55 13.21 -8.05
N PRO A 188 3.78 13.38 -6.96
CA PRO A 188 4.25 12.97 -5.63
C PRO A 188 4.66 11.50 -5.65
N ALA A 189 5.83 11.21 -5.09
CA ALA A 189 6.31 9.85 -4.90
C ALA A 189 6.16 9.45 -3.43
N ILE A 190 5.71 8.22 -3.20
CA ILE A 190 5.59 7.64 -1.86
C ILE A 190 6.23 6.26 -1.90
N ILE A 191 6.97 5.95 -0.83
CA ILE A 191 7.51 4.61 -0.57
C ILE A 191 6.65 4.01 0.55
N PRO A 192 5.59 3.25 0.23
CA PRO A 192 4.75 2.67 1.26
C PRO A 192 5.51 1.57 2.01
N PRO A 193 5.23 1.37 3.31
CA PRO A 193 5.74 0.20 4.02
C PRO A 193 5.23 -1.09 3.35
N PHE A 194 6.07 -2.11 3.31
CA PHE A 194 5.79 -3.43 2.74
C PHE A 194 5.51 -3.45 1.22
N MET A 195 5.73 -2.35 0.50
CA MET A 195 5.72 -2.34 -0.95
C MET A 195 6.82 -3.29 -1.47
N PRO A 196 6.51 -4.24 -2.38
CA PRO A 196 7.54 -5.05 -3.01
C PRO A 196 8.62 -4.17 -3.64
N GLY A 197 9.89 -4.40 -3.27
CA GLY A 197 10.98 -3.46 -3.54
C GLY A 197 11.22 -3.11 -5.00
N LYS A 198 10.92 -4.05 -5.92
CA LYS A 198 11.09 -3.89 -7.37
C LYS A 198 9.81 -3.53 -8.14
N ARG A 199 8.80 -2.96 -7.48
CA ARG A 199 7.52 -2.59 -8.12
C ARG A 199 7.28 -1.09 -8.13
N MET A 200 6.59 -0.61 -9.16
CA MET A 200 6.08 0.75 -9.27
C MET A 200 4.60 0.72 -9.67
N VAL A 201 3.80 1.56 -9.03
CA VAL A 201 2.36 1.70 -9.30
C VAL A 201 2.01 3.17 -9.37
N VAL A 202 1.16 3.55 -10.33
CA VAL A 202 0.62 4.91 -10.41
C VAL A 202 -0.89 4.87 -10.25
N THR A 203 -1.38 5.50 -9.18
CA THR A 203 -2.81 5.54 -8.87
C THR A 203 -3.11 6.71 -7.92
N PRO A 204 -4.34 7.25 -7.93
CA PRO A 204 -4.81 8.02 -6.79
C PRO A 204 -4.88 7.14 -5.54
N LEU A 205 -4.49 7.67 -4.38
CA LEU A 205 -4.56 6.93 -3.10
C LEU A 205 -6.01 6.53 -2.76
N LYS A 206 -6.99 7.32 -3.20
CA LYS A 206 -8.43 7.03 -3.08
C LYS A 206 -8.92 5.87 -3.94
N ASN A 207 -8.06 5.18 -4.69
CA ASN A 207 -8.43 3.92 -5.34
C ASN A 207 -8.06 2.70 -4.48
N LEU A 208 -7.17 2.87 -3.50
CA LEU A 208 -6.75 1.79 -2.61
C LEU A 208 -7.71 1.73 -1.43
N HIS A 209 -8.67 0.82 -1.53
CA HIS A 209 -9.69 0.61 -0.50
C HIS A 209 -9.52 -0.74 0.19
N ILE A 210 -9.89 -0.76 1.47
CA ILE A 210 -10.12 -1.98 2.24
C ILE A 210 -11.56 -1.88 2.75
N TYR A 211 -12.37 -2.86 2.39
CA TYR A 211 -13.77 -2.91 2.79
C TYR A 211 -13.94 -3.81 4.00
N THR A 212 -14.74 -3.33 4.95
CA THR A 212 -15.16 -4.11 6.12
C THR A 212 -16.67 -4.06 6.20
N GLN A 213 -17.30 -5.19 6.53
CA GLN A 213 -18.73 -5.23 6.70
C GLN A 213 -19.14 -4.35 7.90
N ARG A 214 -20.23 -3.61 7.73
CA ARG A 214 -20.75 -2.77 8.81
C ARG A 214 -21.23 -3.66 9.96
N ASN A 215 -20.94 -3.25 11.20
CA ASN A 215 -21.36 -3.92 12.45
C ASN A 215 -20.80 -5.34 12.66
N THR A 216 -19.72 -5.74 11.97
CA THR A 216 -19.05 -7.03 12.22
C THR A 216 -17.70 -6.89 12.94
N ARG A 217 -17.25 -5.66 13.19
CA ARG A 217 -16.01 -5.39 13.91
C ARG A 217 -16.24 -5.59 15.40
N MET A 218 -15.56 -6.55 15.99
CA MET A 218 -15.68 -6.88 17.41
C MET A 218 -14.31 -6.70 18.06
N ARG A 219 -14.18 -5.73 18.96
CA ARG A 219 -12.95 -5.51 19.72
C ARG A 219 -13.12 -6.00 21.15
N LYS A 220 -12.18 -6.78 21.66
CA LYS A 220 -12.15 -7.21 23.06
C LYS A 220 -10.74 -7.15 23.60
N ALA A 221 -10.57 -6.56 24.78
CA ALA A 221 -9.33 -6.60 25.53
C ALA A 221 -9.58 -7.34 26.86
N GLU A 222 -8.79 -8.34 27.18
CA GLU A 222 -8.99 -9.13 28.40
C GLU A 222 -7.69 -9.74 28.94
N PHE A 223 -7.66 -9.99 30.24
CA PHE A 223 -6.64 -10.81 30.88
C PHE A 223 -7.06 -12.29 30.75
N VAL A 224 -6.22 -13.09 30.11
CA VAL A 224 -6.45 -14.52 29.93
C VAL A 224 -5.56 -15.30 30.90
N GLU A 225 -6.20 -15.95 31.87
CA GLU A 225 -5.53 -16.66 32.94
C GLU A 225 -4.80 -17.92 32.47
N ASP A 226 -5.47 -18.73 31.65
CA ASP A 226 -4.93 -19.99 31.12
C ASP A 226 -3.61 -19.80 30.37
N ARG A 227 -3.49 -18.66 29.66
CA ARG A 227 -2.30 -18.30 28.87
C ARG A 227 -1.38 -17.30 29.58
N LYS A 228 -1.76 -16.82 30.77
CA LYS A 228 -1.03 -15.81 31.57
C LYS A 228 -0.63 -14.59 30.74
N GLN A 229 -1.57 -14.05 29.97
CA GLN A 229 -1.32 -12.92 29.08
C GLN A 229 -2.52 -11.98 28.96
N PHE A 230 -2.27 -10.71 28.65
CA PHE A 230 -3.26 -9.73 28.26
C PHE A 230 -3.41 -9.76 26.73
N GLU A 231 -4.64 -9.93 26.24
CA GLU A 231 -4.94 -10.05 24.81
C GLU A 231 -5.77 -8.86 24.34
N ASN A 232 -5.39 -8.28 23.20
CA ASN A 232 -6.14 -7.25 22.49
C ASN A 232 -6.55 -7.80 21.12
N LYS A 233 -7.84 -8.11 20.98
CA LYS A 233 -8.46 -8.78 19.84
C LYS A 233 -9.23 -7.76 19.02
N TYR A 234 -9.11 -7.84 17.70
CA TYR A 234 -9.72 -6.94 16.72
C TYR A 234 -10.22 -7.71 15.49
#